data_AF-A0A8D7AEM5-F1
#
_entry.id   AF-A0A8D7AEM5-F1
#
_cell.length_a   1.000
_cell.length_b   1.000
_cell.length_c   1.000
_cell.angle_alpha   90.00
_cell.angle_beta   90.00
_cell.angle_gamma   90.00
#
_symmetry.space_group_name_H-M   'P 1'
#
loop_
_entity.id
_entity.type
_entity.pdbx_description
1 polymer ?
#
loop_
_entity_poly.entity_id
_entity_poly.type
_entity_poly.pdbx_seq_one_letter_code
_entity_poly.pdbx_strand_id
1 'polypeptide(L)'
;MNVAVSILPRLPRLPSKTLDDLSQGRDGQDRILCLCHAARHTKGPEIRIGFLKDGKPIHLQKGQEITITPDYSIKGDENMISMSYKMLAEDLKPNSAILCADGTITLTVLACDKESGLVRCRCENSTVLGERKNVNLPGVIVDLPTLTKKDKEDILKWGIPNKIDMIALSF
;
A
#
# COMPACT_ATOMS: atom_id res chain seq x y z
N MET A 1 -5.83 -6.15 16.30
CA MET A 1 -5.28 -7.49 16.59
C MET A 1 -4.10 -7.67 15.63
N ASN A 2 -2.90 -7.76 16.21
CA ASN A 2 -1.63 -7.72 15.49
C ASN A 2 -1.33 -9.08 14.85
N VAL A 3 -1.08 -9.11 13.54
CA VAL A 3 -0.32 -10.20 12.92
C VAL A 3 1.06 -9.63 12.60
N ALA A 4 2.00 -9.88 13.50
CA ALA A 4 3.42 -9.67 13.23
C ALA A 4 3.91 -10.83 12.35
N VAL A 5 4.30 -10.53 11.11
CA VAL A 5 5.09 -11.44 10.28
C VAL A 5 6.55 -11.14 10.58
N SER A 6 7.19 -12.04 11.34
CA SER A 6 8.63 -11.95 11.64
C SER A 6 9.44 -12.33 10.40
N ILE A 7 10.37 -11.44 10.03
CA ILE A 7 11.31 -11.60 8.91
C ILE A 7 12.45 -12.50 9.38
N LEU A 8 12.67 -13.65 8.73
CA LEU A 8 13.93 -14.39 8.88
C LEU A 8 15.07 -13.65 8.14
N PRO A 9 16.25 -13.44 8.75
CA PRO A 9 17.36 -12.77 8.09
C PRO A 9 18.03 -13.72 7.09
N ARG A 10 18.23 -13.24 5.87
CA ARG A 10 19.08 -13.78 4.79
C ARG A 10 18.69 -15.17 4.24
N LEU A 11 17.76 -15.19 3.29
CA LEU A 11 17.72 -16.23 2.25
C LEU A 11 18.52 -15.77 1.02
N PRO A 12 19.38 -16.62 0.43
CA PRO A 12 20.03 -16.32 -0.83
C PRO A 12 18.99 -16.26 -1.96
N ARG A 13 19.26 -15.46 -3.01
CA ARG A 13 18.37 -15.30 -4.16
C ARG A 13 18.06 -16.67 -4.78
N LEU A 14 16.80 -17.09 -4.72
CA LEU A 14 16.32 -18.30 -5.39
C LEU A 14 16.13 -18.02 -6.90
N PRO A 15 16.60 -18.91 -7.79
CA PRO A 15 16.37 -18.79 -9.23
C PRO A 15 14.92 -19.09 -9.61
N SER A 16 14.52 -18.62 -10.79
CA SER A 16 13.13 -18.49 -11.29
C SER A 16 12.42 -19.81 -11.67
N LYS A 17 12.37 -20.78 -10.75
CA LYS A 17 11.44 -21.92 -10.80
C LYS A 17 10.81 -22.12 -9.43
N THR A 18 9.83 -21.29 -9.13
CA THR A 18 9.04 -21.39 -7.90
C THR A 18 7.79 -22.20 -8.22
N LEU A 19 7.72 -23.46 -7.72
CA LEU A 19 6.51 -24.08 -7.14
C LEU A 19 6.66 -25.58 -6.82
N ASP A 20 7.62 -26.32 -7.39
CA ASP A 20 7.68 -27.79 -7.18
C ASP A 20 8.66 -28.26 -6.08
N ASP A 21 9.66 -27.46 -5.73
CA ASP A 21 10.78 -27.93 -4.87
C ASP A 21 10.56 -27.76 -3.35
N LEU A 22 9.39 -27.29 -2.88
CA LEU A 22 9.09 -27.24 -1.43
C LEU A 22 8.22 -28.42 -0.94
N SER A 23 7.99 -29.42 -1.79
CA SER A 23 7.27 -30.65 -1.42
C SER A 23 8.17 -31.77 -0.87
N GLN A 24 9.50 -31.60 -0.88
CA GLN A 24 10.43 -32.65 -0.44
C GLN A 24 11.52 -32.12 0.51
N GLY A 25 11.12 -31.92 1.77
CA GLY A 25 12.03 -31.88 2.92
C GLY A 25 11.49 -32.80 4.01
N ARG A 26 12.02 -34.02 4.09
CA ARG A 26 11.83 -34.93 5.23
C ARG A 26 12.78 -34.50 6.36
N ASP A 27 12.31 -34.69 7.59
CA ASP A 27 12.99 -34.47 8.88
C ASP A 27 13.31 -33.02 9.29
N GLY A 28 12.46 -32.49 10.19
CA GLY A 28 12.65 -31.20 10.86
C GLY A 28 11.46 -30.25 10.66
N GLN A 29 10.70 -30.03 11.72
CA GLN A 29 9.45 -29.27 11.75
C GLN A 29 9.63 -27.81 11.33
N ASP A 30 9.10 -27.43 10.17
CA ASP A 30 8.47 -26.12 9.89
C ASP A 30 7.75 -26.20 8.53
N ARG A 31 6.42 -26.34 8.53
CA ARG A 31 5.60 -26.37 7.30
C ARG A 31 5.19 -24.95 6.92
N ILE A 32 5.92 -24.36 5.97
CA ILE A 32 5.71 -22.96 5.55
C ILE A 32 4.87 -22.92 4.26
N LEU A 33 3.78 -22.15 4.27
CA LEU A 33 3.05 -21.78 3.06
C LEU A 33 3.53 -20.41 2.57
N CYS A 34 4.20 -20.32 1.41
CA CYS A 34 4.37 -19.03 0.72
C CYS A 34 3.15 -18.74 -0.14
N LEU A 35 2.46 -17.64 0.16
CA LEU A 35 1.50 -17.03 -0.76
C LEU A 35 2.25 -15.96 -1.55
N CYS A 36 2.89 -16.46 -2.61
CA CYS A 36 3.68 -15.69 -3.54
C CYS A 36 2.81 -15.39 -4.79
N HIS A 37 2.28 -14.17 -4.94
CA HIS A 37 1.53 -13.79 -6.15
C HIS A 37 2.50 -13.62 -7.35
N ALA A 38 2.69 -14.69 -8.12
CA ALA A 38 3.41 -14.66 -9.40
C ALA A 38 2.56 -14.00 -10.50
N ALA A 39 2.35 -12.69 -10.40
CA ALA A 39 1.79 -11.89 -11.48
C ALA A 39 2.42 -10.49 -11.43
N ARG A 40 3.34 -10.22 -12.38
CA ARG A 40 3.91 -8.89 -12.73
C ARG A 40 3.96 -7.86 -11.58
N HIS A 41 5.02 -7.83 -10.78
CA HIS A 41 5.36 -6.65 -9.97
C HIS A 41 4.17 -5.99 -9.24
N THR A 42 3.19 -6.75 -8.75
CA THR A 42 2.12 -6.17 -7.93
C THR A 42 2.65 -6.09 -6.53
N LYS A 43 3.36 -5.00 -6.24
CA LYS A 43 3.46 -4.47 -4.88
C LYS A 43 2.05 -4.57 -4.26
N GLY A 44 1.93 -5.19 -3.09
CA GLY A 44 0.66 -5.50 -2.45
C GLY A 44 -0.16 -4.25 -2.14
N PRO A 45 -1.25 -4.35 -1.35
CA PRO A 45 -2.14 -3.22 -1.16
C PRO A 45 -1.40 -2.04 -0.57
N GLU A 46 -1.19 -1.02 -1.39
CA GLU A 46 -0.48 0.19 -1.05
C GLU A 46 -1.29 1.40 -1.52
N ILE A 47 -1.23 2.48 -0.76
CA ILE A 47 -1.86 3.73 -1.17
C ILE A 47 -0.95 4.41 -2.19
N ARG A 48 -1.52 4.85 -3.32
CA ARG A 48 -0.79 5.52 -4.39
C ARG A 48 -1.48 6.81 -4.80
N ILE A 49 -0.67 7.75 -5.29
CA ILE A 49 -1.12 8.92 -6.07
C ILE A 49 -1.59 8.45 -7.45
N GLY A 50 -2.65 9.07 -7.98
CA GLY A 50 -3.15 8.81 -9.32
C GLY A 50 -2.25 9.36 -10.44
N PHE A 51 -2.86 9.47 -11.62
CA PHE A 51 -2.22 10.08 -12.79
C PHE A 51 -2.30 11.60 -12.72
N LEU A 52 -1.36 12.27 -13.36
CA LEU A 52 -1.30 13.73 -13.43
C LEU A 52 -1.72 14.19 -14.82
N LYS A 53 -2.16 15.45 -14.93
CA LYS A 53 -2.48 16.06 -16.23
C LYS A 53 -1.26 15.97 -17.15
N ASP A 54 -1.52 15.57 -18.38
CA ASP A 54 -0.51 15.36 -19.44
C ASP A 54 0.64 14.40 -19.07
N GLY A 55 0.52 13.61 -18.00
CA GLY A 55 1.59 12.75 -17.49
C GLY A 55 2.81 13.51 -16.98
N LYS A 56 2.67 14.82 -16.72
CA LYS A 56 3.78 15.67 -16.29
C LYS A 56 3.82 15.78 -14.77
N PRO A 57 5.03 15.77 -14.17
CA PRO A 57 5.16 16.10 -12.76
C PRO A 57 4.66 17.52 -12.46
N ILE A 58 4.10 17.71 -11.28
CA ILE A 58 3.62 19.01 -10.80
C ILE A 58 4.56 19.58 -9.75
N HIS A 59 4.69 20.90 -9.72
CA HIS A 59 5.49 21.59 -8.72
C HIS A 59 4.62 21.94 -7.53
N LEU A 60 4.96 21.40 -6.37
CA LEU A 60 4.33 21.77 -5.11
C LEU A 60 5.17 22.82 -4.40
N GLN A 61 4.54 23.88 -3.91
CA GLN A 61 5.18 24.92 -3.10
C GLN A 61 4.81 24.78 -1.63
N LYS A 62 5.78 25.03 -0.74
CA LYS A 62 5.52 25.08 0.69
C LYS A 62 4.44 26.11 1.02
N GLY A 63 3.47 25.71 1.84
CA GLY A 63 2.37 26.54 2.30
C GLY A 63 1.16 26.55 1.38
N GLN A 64 1.28 26.06 0.13
CA GLN A 64 0.14 25.98 -0.77
C GLN A 64 -0.87 24.95 -0.27
N GLU A 65 -2.15 25.16 -0.60
CA GLU A 65 -3.19 24.19 -0.35
C GLU A 65 -3.41 23.29 -1.57
N ILE A 66 -3.69 22.02 -1.29
CA ILE A 66 -4.02 21.02 -2.30
C ILE A 66 -5.16 20.15 -1.80
N THR A 67 -6.07 19.78 -2.70
CA THR A 67 -7.19 18.88 -2.40
C THR A 67 -6.86 17.47 -2.86
N ILE A 68 -7.17 16.49 -2.02
CA ILE A 68 -7.03 15.08 -2.31
C ILE A 68 -8.42 14.49 -2.52
N THR A 69 -8.61 13.80 -3.64
CA THR A 69 -9.83 13.06 -3.95
C THR A 69 -9.59 11.54 -3.94
N PRO A 70 -10.52 10.73 -3.43
CA PRO A 70 -10.48 9.27 -3.57
C PRO A 70 -10.88 8.80 -4.98
N ASP A 71 -11.38 9.70 -5.84
CA ASP A 71 -11.71 9.38 -7.23
C ASP A 71 -10.43 9.28 -8.09
N TYR A 72 -10.02 8.05 -8.33
CA TYR A 72 -8.81 7.71 -9.09
C TYR A 72 -8.93 7.94 -10.61
N SER A 73 -10.12 8.30 -11.11
CA SER A 73 -10.30 8.68 -12.52
C SER A 73 -9.83 10.10 -12.81
N ILE A 74 -9.74 10.95 -11.78
CA ILE A 74 -9.31 12.34 -11.88
C ILE A 74 -7.80 12.40 -12.11
N LYS A 75 -7.41 13.11 -13.19
CA LYS A 75 -6.01 13.46 -13.48
C LYS A 75 -5.64 14.72 -12.70
N GLY A 76 -4.69 14.56 -11.78
CA GLY A 76 -4.32 15.61 -10.85
C GLY A 76 -3.50 16.75 -11.44
N ASP A 77 -3.54 17.89 -10.76
CA ASP A 77 -2.76 19.10 -11.04
C ASP A 77 -2.30 19.75 -9.71
N GLU A 78 -1.80 20.99 -9.79
CA GLU A 78 -1.29 21.73 -8.63
C GLU A 78 -2.35 21.99 -7.53
N ASN A 79 -3.64 21.93 -7.87
CA ASN A 79 -4.74 22.22 -6.94
C ASN A 79 -5.42 20.95 -6.42
N MET A 80 -5.46 19.88 -7.21
CA MET A 80 -6.14 18.64 -6.84
C MET A 80 -5.40 17.41 -7.33
N ILE A 81 -5.23 16.41 -6.47
CA ILE A 81 -4.64 15.10 -6.81
C ILE A 81 -5.54 13.96 -6.35
N SER A 82 -5.46 12.82 -7.02
CA SER A 82 -6.20 11.62 -6.64
C SER A 82 -5.32 10.64 -5.86
N MET A 83 -5.94 9.89 -4.95
CA MET A 83 -5.30 8.82 -4.19
C MET A 83 -6.16 7.55 -4.20
N SER A 84 -5.52 6.38 -4.17
CA SER A 84 -6.22 5.10 -4.31
C SER A 84 -7.03 4.68 -3.08
N TYR A 85 -6.90 5.38 -1.94
CA TYR A 85 -7.55 5.02 -0.69
C TYR A 85 -8.92 5.70 -0.52
N LYS A 86 -9.99 4.91 -0.64
CA LYS A 86 -11.36 5.44 -0.64
C LYS A 86 -11.83 6.01 0.70
N MET A 87 -11.29 5.51 1.80
CA MET A 87 -11.68 5.90 3.16
C MET A 87 -10.84 7.08 3.70
N LEU A 88 -10.16 7.83 2.82
CA LEU A 88 -9.28 8.95 3.17
C LEU A 88 -9.92 9.94 4.15
N ALA A 89 -11.09 10.48 3.80
CA ALA A 89 -11.76 11.49 4.61
C ALA A 89 -12.37 10.94 5.92
N GLU A 90 -12.58 9.62 5.99
CA GLU A 90 -13.11 8.97 7.19
C GLU A 90 -12.04 8.71 8.24
N ASP A 91 -10.86 8.26 7.78
CA ASP A 91 -9.79 7.80 8.66
C ASP A 91 -8.78 8.91 9.02
N LEU A 92 -8.64 9.93 8.17
CA LEU A 92 -7.81 11.09 8.46
C LEU A 92 -8.52 12.10 9.35
N LYS A 93 -7.70 12.86 10.10
CA LYS A 93 -8.15 13.95 10.95
C LYS A 93 -7.36 15.22 10.62
N PRO A 94 -7.89 16.41 10.93
CA PRO A 94 -7.08 17.62 10.90
C PRO A 94 -5.77 17.44 11.69
N ASN A 95 -4.68 17.97 11.13
CA ASN A 95 -3.29 17.78 11.58
C ASN A 95 -2.67 16.39 11.34
N SER A 96 -3.39 15.44 10.73
CA SER A 96 -2.77 14.20 10.27
C SER A 96 -1.70 14.50 9.21
N ALA A 97 -0.59 13.77 9.25
CA ALA A 97 0.44 13.83 8.24
C ALA A 97 0.16 12.83 7.11
N ILE A 98 0.36 13.24 5.87
CA ILE A 98 0.35 12.39 4.69
C ILE A 98 1.73 12.49 4.06
N LEU A 99 2.40 11.34 3.92
CA LEU A 99 3.75 11.25 3.40
C LEU A 99 3.71 10.65 2.00
N CYS A 100 4.08 11.41 0.97
CA CYS A 100 4.16 10.90 -0.40
C CYS A 100 5.61 10.73 -0.83
N ALA A 101 5.86 9.78 -1.74
CA ALA A 101 7.19 9.49 -2.28
C ALA A 101 8.23 9.22 -1.17
N ASP A 102 7.96 8.20 -0.34
CA ASP A 102 8.81 7.80 0.78
C ASP A 102 9.10 8.92 1.81
N GLY A 103 8.17 9.86 1.96
CA GLY A 103 8.29 11.01 2.87
C GLY A 103 9.02 12.22 2.28
N THR A 104 9.42 12.16 1.00
CA THR A 104 9.97 13.32 0.28
C THR A 104 8.98 14.48 0.24
N ILE A 105 7.69 14.18 0.20
CA ILE A 105 6.61 15.18 0.19
C ILE A 105 5.79 14.97 1.45
N THR A 106 5.63 16.03 2.23
CA THR A 106 4.80 16.02 3.44
C THR A 106 3.61 16.95 3.25
N LEU A 107 2.41 16.41 3.44
CA LEU A 107 1.18 17.18 3.46
C LEU A 107 0.57 17.09 4.86
N THR A 108 0.10 18.22 5.37
CA THR A 108 -0.66 18.27 6.62
C THR A 108 -2.13 18.44 6.30
N VAL A 109 -2.97 17.54 6.81
CA VAL A 109 -4.43 17.62 6.64
C VAL A 109 -4.96 18.86 7.35
N LEU A 110 -5.68 19.70 6.61
CA LEU A 110 -6.38 20.87 7.12
C LEU A 110 -7.82 20.53 7.48
N ALA A 111 -8.52 19.84 6.58
CA ALA A 111 -9.92 19.47 6.75
C ALA A 111 -10.27 18.21 5.96
N CYS A 112 -11.21 17.43 6.48
CA CYS A 112 -11.80 16.26 5.82
C CYS A 112 -13.30 16.52 5.61
N ASP A 113 -13.76 16.38 4.38
CA ASP A 113 -15.18 16.37 4.04
C ASP A 113 -15.62 14.94 3.81
N LYS A 114 -16.43 14.42 4.72
CA LYS A 114 -16.92 13.03 4.70
C LYS A 114 -18.04 12.80 3.70
N GLU A 115 -18.81 13.84 3.37
CA GLU A 115 -19.91 13.72 2.41
C GLU A 115 -19.37 13.59 0.98
N SER A 116 -18.36 14.41 0.64
CA SER A 116 -17.71 14.34 -0.68
C SER A 116 -16.51 13.37 -0.73
N GLY A 117 -15.98 12.97 0.41
CA GLY A 117 -14.76 12.16 0.52
C GLY A 117 -13.46 12.96 0.30
N LEU A 118 -13.54 14.28 0.13
CA LEU A 118 -12.40 15.14 -0.18
C LEU A 118 -11.58 15.49 1.08
N VAL A 119 -10.26 15.61 0.91
CA VAL A 119 -9.36 16.01 2.00
C VAL A 119 -8.53 17.20 1.55
N ARG A 120 -8.67 18.33 2.25
CA ARG A 120 -7.83 19.52 2.03
C ARG A 120 -6.56 19.41 2.85
N CYS A 121 -5.42 19.68 2.22
CA CYS A 121 -4.11 19.60 2.84
C CYS A 121 -3.27 20.83 2.53
N ARG A 122 -2.27 21.08 3.36
CA ARG A 122 -1.21 22.06 3.13
C ARG A 122 0.10 21.34 2.82
N CYS A 123 0.82 21.78 1.78
CA CYS A 123 2.16 21.29 1.50
C CYS A 123 3.17 21.86 2.52
N GLU A 124 3.96 21.00 3.18
CA GLU A 124 4.94 21.44 4.17
C GLU A 124 6.33 21.74 3.56
N ASN A 125 6.57 21.30 2.33
CA ASN A 125 7.83 21.51 1.62
C ASN A 125 7.62 21.74 0.11
N SER A 126 8.52 22.52 -0.50
CA SER A 126 8.51 22.75 -1.94
C SER A 126 9.22 21.60 -2.65
N THR A 127 8.57 20.92 -3.59
CA THR A 127 9.06 19.70 -4.23
C THR A 127 8.29 19.36 -5.49
N VAL A 128 8.74 18.35 -6.24
CA VAL A 128 8.08 17.87 -7.45
C VAL A 128 7.32 16.58 -7.14
N LEU A 129 6.01 16.57 -7.42
CA LEU A 129 5.18 15.37 -7.33
C LEU A 129 5.08 14.71 -8.70
N GLY A 130 5.43 13.42 -8.76
CA GLY A 130 5.23 12.57 -9.94
C GLY A 130 4.02 11.64 -9.79
N GLU A 131 3.70 10.94 -10.86
CA GLU A 131 2.58 9.98 -10.88
C GLU A 131 2.87 8.72 -10.07
N ARG A 132 1.80 8.07 -9.58
CA ARG A 132 1.87 6.72 -8.97
C ARG A 132 2.86 6.61 -7.83
N LYS A 133 3.20 7.71 -7.16
CA LYS A 133 4.05 7.70 -5.97
C LYS A 133 3.32 7.00 -4.83
N ASN A 134 4.06 6.29 -4.00
CA ASN A 134 3.51 5.68 -2.80
C ASN A 134 3.11 6.76 -1.79
N VAL A 135 2.14 6.43 -0.96
CA VAL A 135 1.62 7.26 0.12
C VAL A 135 1.64 6.45 1.40
N ASN A 136 2.09 7.07 2.48
CA ASN A 136 2.06 6.54 3.83
C ASN A 136 1.28 7.49 4.74
N LEU A 137 0.48 6.92 5.64
CA LEU A 137 -0.41 7.64 6.56
C LEU A 137 -0.04 7.31 8.02
N PRO A 138 0.97 7.99 8.62
CA PRO A 138 1.39 7.72 9.98
C PRO A 138 0.25 7.86 11.00
N GLY A 139 0.09 6.85 11.86
CA GLY A 139 -0.91 6.86 12.92
C GLY A 139 -2.35 6.60 12.47
N VAL A 140 -2.57 6.29 11.18
CA VAL A 140 -3.87 5.91 10.63
C VAL A 140 -3.95 4.39 10.49
N ILE A 141 -5.04 3.80 10.97
CA ILE A 141 -5.33 2.38 10.74
C ILE A 141 -5.91 2.28 9.34
N VAL A 142 -5.09 1.83 8.40
CA VAL A 142 -5.48 1.66 7.01
C VAL A 142 -6.04 0.24 6.83
N ASP A 143 -7.34 0.15 6.57
CA ASP A 143 -7.99 -1.13 6.28
C ASP A 143 -7.94 -1.41 4.76
N LEU A 144 -6.82 -1.99 4.33
CA LEU A 144 -6.69 -2.47 2.96
C LEU A 144 -6.87 -3.99 2.91
N PRO A 145 -7.54 -4.52 1.87
CA PRO A 145 -7.70 -5.96 1.70
C PRO A 145 -6.32 -6.60 1.42
N THR A 146 -5.77 -7.27 2.43
CA THR A 146 -4.46 -7.92 2.38
C THR A 146 -4.48 -9.31 1.79
N LEU A 147 -5.62 -10.00 1.82
CA LEU A 147 -5.75 -11.36 1.27
C LEU A 147 -6.71 -11.36 0.09
N THR A 148 -6.23 -11.85 -1.05
CA THR A 148 -7.09 -12.12 -2.21
C THR A 148 -8.05 -13.27 -1.89
N LYS A 149 -9.09 -13.44 -2.73
CA LYS A 149 -9.96 -14.63 -2.64
C LYS A 149 -9.15 -15.92 -2.80
N LYS A 150 -8.16 -15.92 -3.68
CA LYS A 150 -7.26 -17.05 -3.91
C LYS A 150 -6.43 -17.37 -2.67
N ASP A 151 -5.82 -16.37 -2.03
CA ASP A 151 -5.04 -16.57 -0.80
C ASP A 151 -5.90 -17.21 0.30
N LYS A 152 -7.14 -16.71 0.45
CA LYS A 152 -8.10 -17.29 1.41
C LYS A 152 -8.42 -18.75 1.06
N GLU A 153 -8.62 -19.06 -0.21
CA GLU A 153 -8.87 -20.43 -0.65
C GLU A 153 -7.66 -21.35 -0.44
N ASP A 154 -6.45 -20.90 -0.75
CA ASP A 154 -5.22 -21.68 -0.55
C ASP A 154 -4.97 -21.95 0.94
N ILE A 155 -5.20 -20.96 1.81
CA ILE A 155 -5.14 -21.14 3.28
C ILE A 155 -6.18 -22.15 3.74
N LEU A 156 -7.44 -22.00 3.32
CA LEU A 156 -8.55 -22.82 3.81
C LEU A 156 -8.51 -24.26 3.28
N LYS A 157 -8.19 -24.44 1.99
CA LYS A 157 -8.27 -25.73 1.29
C LYS A 157 -6.96 -26.50 1.33
N TRP A 158 -5.82 -25.83 1.44
CA TRP A 158 -4.52 -26.48 1.46
C TRP A 158 -3.77 -26.24 2.78
N GLY A 159 -3.68 -25.01 3.25
CA GLY A 159 -2.93 -24.65 4.46
C GLY A 159 -3.44 -25.36 5.73
N ILE A 160 -4.74 -25.21 6.02
CA ILE A 160 -5.36 -25.80 7.22
C ILE A 160 -5.27 -27.34 7.21
N PRO A 161 -5.65 -28.06 6.13
CA PRO A 161 -5.54 -29.52 6.10
C PRO A 161 -4.11 -30.03 6.25
N ASN A 162 -3.12 -29.30 5.74
CA ASN A 162 -1.71 -29.67 5.83
C ASN A 162 -1.03 -29.24 7.14
N LYS A 163 -1.78 -28.62 8.07
CA LYS A 163 -1.28 -28.15 9.37
C LYS A 163 -0.01 -27.31 9.21
N ILE A 164 -0.08 -26.28 8.35
CA ILE A 164 1.02 -25.34 8.17
C ILE A 164 1.29 -24.58 9.47
N ASP A 165 2.57 -24.35 9.76
CA ASP A 165 3.01 -23.67 10.98
C ASP A 165 3.17 -22.16 10.75
N MET A 166 3.46 -21.75 9.51
CA MET A 166 3.68 -20.36 9.15
C MET A 166 3.12 -20.03 7.76
N ILE A 167 2.62 -18.81 7.60
CA ILE A 167 2.23 -18.23 6.31
C ILE A 167 3.16 -17.05 6.03
N ALA A 168 3.90 -17.12 4.93
CA ALA A 168 4.65 -15.99 4.41
C ALA A 168 3.80 -15.28 3.35
N LEU A 169 3.39 -14.04 3.65
CA LEU A 169 2.67 -13.17 2.73
C LEU A 169 3.67 -12.22 2.06
N SER A 170 3.75 -12.26 0.74
CA SER A 170 4.51 -11.28 -0.04
C SER A 170 3.56 -10.22 -0.57
N PHE A 171 3.88 -8.96 -0.28
CA PHE A 171 3.24 -7.76 -0.83
C PHE A 171 4.24 -7.08 -1.77
#